data_AF-A0A562ZSB2-F1
#
_entry.id   AF-A0A562ZSB2-F1
#
_cell.length_a   1.000
_cell.length_b   1.000
_cell.length_c   1.000
_cell.angle_alpha   90.00
_cell.angle_beta   90.00
_cell.angle_gamma   90.00
#
_symmetry.space_group_name_H-M   'P 1'
#
loop_
_entity.id
_entity.type
_entity.pdbx_description
1 polymer ?
#
loop_
_entity_poly.entity_id
_entity_poly.type
_entity_poly.pdbx_seq_one_letter_code
_entity_poly.pdbx_strand_id
1 'polypeptide(L)'
;MSNVYNVYAHARGQWGFTDTCDDGRVQTAFIDARDARVTLAAVAPIKVAPLLQRKLREGYQKVAQPKYLHLKPDPQGGGQTGMFVVQHPDLGLDFQGARIYFVAVPKGMQMHDVVHAWAQKLEACESEPTGIESWLHHCSGCTTYVPAFSDDVHAALLLAQWARQNNLVLVAQRPNVPDSTPEKQPYAWREYLAHWFTVNDIDRALDSLGWSLRDAITCGPAATEPTGPVSEGEWRALAQQAAF
;
A
#
# COMPACT_ATOMS: atom_id res chain seq x y z
N MET A 1 -10.69 -10.96 -1.19
CA MET A 1 -11.17 -9.56 -1.19
C MET A 1 -11.60 -9.20 0.21
N SER A 2 -11.00 -8.15 0.76
CA SER A 2 -11.31 -7.63 2.10
C SER A 2 -12.51 -6.69 2.01
N ASN A 3 -13.65 -7.11 2.56
CA ASN A 3 -14.89 -6.35 2.45
C ASN A 3 -14.96 -5.20 3.47
N VAL A 4 -15.53 -4.08 3.05
CA VAL A 4 -15.85 -2.94 3.91
C VAL A 4 -17.27 -3.08 4.44
N TYR A 5 -17.44 -2.92 5.75
CA TYR A 5 -18.70 -3.09 6.45
C TYR A 5 -19.19 -1.76 7.04
N ASN A 6 -20.49 -1.51 6.92
CA ASN A 6 -21.18 -0.58 7.80
C ASN A 6 -21.38 -1.23 9.16
N VAL A 7 -20.68 -0.70 10.17
CA VAL A 7 -20.61 -1.32 11.50
C VAL A 7 -21.52 -0.64 12.49
N TYR A 8 -22.15 -1.46 13.33
CA TYR A 8 -22.96 -1.06 14.46
C TYR A 8 -22.43 -1.74 15.72
N ALA A 9 -22.33 -1.00 16.82
CA ALA A 9 -21.74 -1.47 18.07
C ALA A 9 -22.74 -1.43 19.23
N HIS A 10 -22.59 -2.38 20.15
CA HIS A 10 -23.33 -2.47 21.42
C HIS A 10 -22.42 -3.12 22.47
N ALA A 11 -22.77 -3.03 23.75
CA ALA A 11 -22.08 -3.75 24.84
C ALA A 11 -22.05 -5.29 24.65
N ARG A 12 -22.87 -5.83 23.74
CA ARG A 12 -22.96 -7.27 23.44
C ARG A 12 -22.07 -7.69 22.26
N GLY A 13 -21.45 -6.75 21.56
CA GLY A 13 -20.63 -7.03 20.39
C GLY A 13 -20.81 -6.04 19.27
N GLN A 14 -20.29 -6.40 18.10
CA GLN A 14 -20.36 -5.59 16.89
C GLN A 14 -21.09 -6.38 15.80
N TRP A 15 -21.86 -5.67 14.98
CA TRP A 15 -22.52 -6.24 13.82
C TRP A 15 -22.29 -5.34 12.62
N GLY A 16 -22.04 -5.91 11.45
CA GLY A 16 -21.91 -5.13 10.22
C GLY A 16 -22.40 -5.87 9.00
N PHE A 17 -22.60 -5.10 7.92
CA PHE A 17 -22.94 -5.62 6.59
C PHE A 17 -22.21 -4.85 5.50
N THR A 18 -21.97 -5.48 4.35
CA THR A 18 -21.30 -4.87 3.20
C THR A 18 -22.26 -4.03 2.36
N ASP A 19 -21.75 -2.94 1.76
CA ASP A 19 -22.53 -2.16 0.79
C ASP A 19 -22.56 -2.80 -0.60
N THR A 20 -21.59 -3.67 -0.89
CA THR A 20 -21.53 -4.42 -2.13
C THR A 20 -22.25 -5.76 -2.01
N CYS A 21 -22.88 -6.16 -3.12
CA CYS A 21 -23.49 -7.47 -3.29
C CYS A 21 -22.61 -8.32 -4.20
N ASP A 22 -21.68 -9.06 -3.62
CA ASP A 22 -20.93 -10.06 -4.38
C ASP A 22 -21.86 -11.26 -4.64
N ASP A 23 -21.95 -11.70 -5.90
CA ASP A 23 -22.86 -12.78 -6.34
C ASP A 23 -24.34 -12.56 -5.95
N GLY A 24 -24.78 -11.30 -5.89
CA GLY A 24 -26.15 -10.94 -5.53
C GLY A 24 -26.50 -11.15 -4.06
N ARG A 25 -25.49 -11.31 -3.19
CA ARG A 25 -25.68 -11.47 -1.74
C ARG A 25 -24.87 -10.42 -0.96
N VAL A 26 -25.45 -9.95 0.13
CA VAL A 26 -24.79 -9.07 1.10
C VAL A 26 -24.13 -9.92 2.16
N GLN A 27 -22.86 -9.64 2.46
CA GLN A 27 -22.16 -10.31 3.55
C GLN A 27 -22.46 -9.57 4.85
N THR A 28 -22.72 -10.34 5.91
CA THR A 28 -22.93 -9.84 7.27
C THR A 28 -21.99 -10.54 8.22
N ALA A 29 -21.53 -9.80 9.23
CA ALA A 29 -20.63 -10.30 10.26
C ALA A 29 -21.11 -9.85 11.64
N PHE A 30 -21.13 -10.78 12.58
CA PHE A 30 -21.37 -10.53 13.99
C PHE A 30 -20.13 -10.93 14.79
N ILE A 31 -19.69 -10.07 15.71
CA ILE A 31 -18.55 -10.30 16.59
C ILE A 31 -19.04 -10.21 18.03
N ASP A 32 -18.95 -11.31 18.78
CA ASP A 32 -19.36 -11.33 20.19
C ASP A 32 -18.35 -10.56 21.05
N ALA A 33 -18.84 -9.74 21.99
CA ALA A 33 -17.96 -8.97 22.87
C ALA A 33 -17.20 -9.81 23.90
N ARG A 34 -17.66 -11.04 24.20
CA ARG A 34 -17.10 -11.89 25.26
C ARG A 34 -15.83 -12.61 24.84
N ASP A 35 -15.83 -13.14 23.62
CA ASP A 35 -14.78 -14.03 23.11
C ASP A 35 -14.29 -13.65 21.71
N ALA A 36 -14.74 -12.51 21.18
CA ALA A 36 -14.43 -12.02 19.84
C ALA A 36 -14.77 -13.02 18.72
N ARG A 37 -15.64 -14.01 18.98
CA ARG A 37 -16.03 -14.98 17.95
C ARG A 37 -16.83 -14.33 16.85
N VAL A 38 -16.48 -14.69 15.61
CA VAL A 38 -17.10 -14.14 14.42
C VAL A 38 -18.11 -15.13 13.84
N THR A 39 -19.32 -14.64 13.61
CA THR A 39 -20.35 -15.33 12.82
C THR A 39 -20.53 -14.60 11.49
N LEU A 40 -20.20 -15.27 10.40
CA LEU A 40 -20.39 -14.77 9.03
C LEU A 40 -21.67 -15.33 8.42
N ALA A 41 -22.40 -14.52 7.67
CA ALA A 41 -23.55 -14.97 6.89
C ALA A 41 -23.73 -14.17 5.60
N ALA A 42 -24.00 -14.88 4.50
CA ALA A 42 -24.40 -14.29 3.23
C ALA A 42 -25.93 -14.26 3.12
N VAL A 43 -26.51 -13.08 3.00
CA VAL A 43 -27.97 -12.88 2.97
C VAL A 43 -28.41 -12.20 1.68
N ALA A 44 -29.66 -12.43 1.27
CA ALA A 44 -30.24 -11.67 0.16
C ALA A 44 -30.36 -10.18 0.53
N PRO A 45 -30.12 -9.23 -0.40
CA PRO A 45 -30.13 -7.80 -0.12
C PRO A 45 -31.42 -7.32 0.57
N ILE A 46 -32.57 -7.86 0.14
CA ILE A 46 -33.89 -7.55 0.71
C ILE A 46 -34.01 -7.87 2.21
N LYS A 47 -33.17 -8.77 2.75
CA LYS A 47 -33.19 -9.16 4.17
C LYS A 47 -32.37 -8.22 5.06
N VAL A 48 -31.54 -7.33 4.50
CA VAL A 48 -30.63 -6.48 5.28
C VAL A 48 -31.40 -5.44 6.10
N ALA A 49 -32.38 -4.76 5.50
CA ALA A 49 -33.13 -3.71 6.20
C ALA A 49 -33.90 -4.25 7.44
N PRO A 50 -34.63 -5.39 7.37
CA PRO A 50 -35.23 -6.01 8.56
C PRO A 50 -34.20 -6.40 9.64
N LEU A 51 -33.03 -6.92 9.24
CA LEU A 51 -31.96 -7.29 10.17
C LEU A 51 -31.39 -6.06 10.89
N LEU A 52 -31.15 -4.98 10.14
CA LEU A 52 -30.70 -3.70 10.70
C LEU A 52 -31.71 -3.12 11.68
N GLN A 53 -33.00 -3.07 11.31
CA GLN A 53 -34.06 -2.60 12.21
C GLN A 53 -34.14 -3.42 13.51
N ARG A 54 -33.90 -4.74 13.43
CA ARG A 54 -33.81 -5.58 14.63
C ARG A 54 -32.60 -5.18 15.49
N LYS A 55 -31.43 -4.97 14.89
CA LYS A 55 -30.22 -4.56 15.61
C LYS A 55 -30.35 -3.18 16.26
N LEU A 56 -30.97 -2.22 15.59
CA LEU A 56 -31.26 -0.92 16.17
C LEU A 56 -32.20 -1.02 17.39
N ARG A 57 -33.25 -1.86 17.30
CA ARG A 57 -34.14 -2.15 18.45
C ARG A 57 -33.43 -2.85 19.61
N GLU A 58 -32.41 -3.66 19.30
CA GLU A 58 -31.53 -4.30 20.28
C GLU A 58 -30.54 -3.32 20.94
N GLY A 59 -30.52 -2.05 20.52
CA GLY A 59 -29.67 -0.99 21.08
C GLY A 59 -28.34 -0.78 20.35
N TYR A 60 -28.09 -1.47 19.22
CA TYR A 60 -26.86 -1.26 18.45
C TYR A 60 -26.88 0.14 17.81
N GLN A 61 -25.76 0.84 17.89
CA GLN A 61 -25.61 2.18 17.32
C GLN A 61 -24.61 2.18 16.17
N LYS A 62 -24.88 2.98 15.13
CA LYS A 62 -23.99 3.09 13.97
C LYS A 62 -22.64 3.66 14.40
N VAL A 63 -21.56 3.00 13.99
CA VAL A 63 -20.21 3.53 14.10
C VAL A 63 -19.99 4.51 12.95
N ALA A 64 -19.39 5.67 13.25
CA ALA A 64 -19.32 6.80 12.31
C ALA A 64 -18.66 6.46 10.97
N GLN A 65 -17.69 5.54 10.97
CA GLN A 65 -16.92 5.17 9.79
C GLN A 65 -17.14 3.69 9.45
N PRO A 66 -17.23 3.34 8.15
CA PRO A 66 -17.13 1.96 7.70
C PRO A 66 -15.79 1.35 8.12
N LYS A 67 -15.78 0.03 8.33
CA LYS A 67 -14.60 -0.70 8.81
C LYS A 67 -14.41 -1.99 8.03
N TYR A 68 -13.19 -2.45 7.95
CA TYR A 68 -12.87 -3.78 7.47
C TYR A 68 -13.03 -4.83 8.57
N LEU A 69 -13.28 -6.07 8.16
CA LEU A 69 -13.30 -7.21 9.08
C LEU A 69 -11.94 -7.91 9.05
N HIS A 70 -11.24 -7.94 10.19
CA HIS A 70 -10.03 -8.72 10.37
C HIS A 70 -10.37 -10.02 11.09
N LEU A 71 -10.00 -11.16 10.50
CA LEU A 71 -10.21 -12.50 11.06
C LEU A 71 -8.87 -13.06 11.55
N LYS A 72 -8.88 -13.73 12.70
CA LYS A 72 -7.75 -14.49 13.24
C LYS A 72 -8.21 -15.93 13.53
N PRO A 73 -7.38 -16.95 13.29
CA PRO A 73 -7.67 -18.31 13.74
C PRO A 73 -7.89 -18.31 15.26
N ASP A 74 -8.91 -19.02 15.75
CA ASP A 74 -9.11 -19.20 17.19
C ASP A 74 -7.95 -20.03 17.77
N PRO A 75 -7.17 -19.51 18.74
CA PRO A 75 -6.06 -20.24 19.36
C PRO A 75 -6.47 -21.57 19.99
N GLN A 76 -7.74 -21.74 20.35
CA GLN A 76 -8.24 -22.93 21.05
C GLN A 76 -8.89 -23.96 20.12
N GLY A 77 -8.87 -23.74 18.80
CA GLY A 77 -9.40 -24.69 17.82
C GLY A 77 -10.92 -24.86 17.92
N GLY A 78 -11.67 -23.98 17.27
CA GLY A 78 -13.14 -24.07 17.27
C GLY A 78 -13.89 -23.05 16.43
N GLY A 79 -13.21 -22.11 15.77
CA GLY A 79 -13.84 -21.08 14.96
C GLY A 79 -12.87 -19.99 14.50
N GLN A 80 -13.43 -18.85 14.09
CA GLN A 80 -12.68 -17.64 13.78
C GLN A 80 -12.98 -16.57 14.83
N THR A 81 -11.93 -15.91 15.32
CA THR A 81 -12.06 -14.68 16.10
C THR A 81 -11.81 -13.49 15.20
N GLY A 82 -12.21 -12.28 15.60
CA GLY A 82 -11.99 -11.12 14.74
C GLY A 82 -12.43 -9.80 15.33
N MET A 83 -12.20 -8.74 14.56
CA MET A 83 -12.55 -7.38 14.95
C MET A 83 -12.80 -6.50 13.73
N PHE A 84 -13.63 -5.48 13.91
CA PHE A 84 -13.78 -4.43 12.90
C PHE A 84 -12.72 -3.34 13.08
N VAL A 85 -11.93 -3.12 12.04
CA VAL A 85 -10.78 -2.21 12.03
C VAL A 85 -10.91 -1.17 10.93
N VAL A 86 -10.44 0.05 11.19
CA VAL A 86 -10.41 1.11 10.17
C VAL A 86 -9.30 0.82 9.16
N GLN A 87 -8.23 0.17 9.60
CA GLN A 87 -7.10 -0.23 8.79
C GLN A 87 -7.48 -1.43 7.90
N HIS A 88 -7.04 -1.42 6.64
CA HIS A 88 -7.29 -2.53 5.70
C HIS A 88 -6.74 -3.86 6.27
N PRO A 89 -7.41 -5.02 6.14
CA PRO A 89 -6.96 -6.27 6.77
C PRO A 89 -5.61 -6.73 6.26
N ASP A 90 -5.31 -6.42 5.00
CA ASP A 90 -4.01 -6.69 4.38
C ASP A 90 -2.88 -5.96 5.15
N LEU A 91 -3.15 -4.84 5.82
CA LEU A 91 -2.12 -4.21 6.64
C LEU A 91 -1.77 -4.97 7.92
N GLY A 92 -2.55 -5.96 8.34
CA GLY A 92 -2.34 -6.67 9.60
C GLY A 92 -2.57 -5.80 10.85
N LEU A 93 -2.97 -6.45 11.95
CA LEU A 93 -3.14 -5.77 13.25
C LEU A 93 -1.81 -5.50 13.98
N ASP A 94 -0.77 -6.24 13.60
CA ASP A 94 0.54 -6.23 14.25
C ASP A 94 1.56 -5.35 13.50
N PHE A 95 1.20 -4.75 12.36
CA PHE A 95 2.01 -3.74 11.68
C PHE A 95 1.82 -2.36 12.34
N GLN A 96 2.36 -2.21 13.54
CA GLN A 96 2.72 -0.89 14.05
C GLN A 96 3.97 -0.44 13.30
N GLY A 97 3.79 0.37 12.26
CA GLY A 97 4.92 0.91 11.50
C GLY A 97 4.50 1.39 10.12
N ALA A 98 3.70 0.62 9.38
CA ALA A 98 3.41 0.82 7.95
C ALA A 98 3.13 2.30 7.59
N ARG A 99 4.10 2.92 6.89
CA ARG A 99 3.97 4.28 6.36
C ARG A 99 3.20 4.13 5.07
N ILE A 100 1.99 4.68 5.05
CA ILE A 100 0.98 4.54 4.01
C ILE A 100 1.55 5.08 2.69
N TYR A 101 2.23 4.19 1.97
CA TYR A 101 2.36 4.13 0.52
C TYR A 101 1.59 2.91 0.11
N PHE A 102 0.49 3.10 -0.61
CA PHE A 102 -0.22 1.98 -1.21
C PHE A 102 -0.34 2.18 -2.70
N VAL A 103 -0.21 1.08 -3.41
CA VAL A 103 -0.48 1.04 -4.84
C VAL A 103 -1.73 0.21 -5.06
N ALA A 104 -2.73 0.79 -5.73
CA ALA A 104 -3.93 0.06 -6.12
C ALA A 104 -3.57 -1.01 -7.15
N VAL A 105 -3.89 -2.26 -6.85
CA VAL A 105 -3.66 -3.40 -7.75
C VAL A 105 -4.79 -3.45 -8.79
N PRO A 106 -4.48 -3.40 -10.10
CA PRO A 106 -5.47 -3.58 -11.15
C PRO A 106 -6.19 -4.92 -11.02
N LYS A 107 -7.49 -4.94 -11.31
CA LYS A 107 -8.29 -6.17 -11.25
C LYS A 107 -7.70 -7.24 -12.17
N GLY A 108 -7.39 -8.41 -11.61
CA GLY A 108 -6.84 -9.55 -12.36
C GLY A 108 -5.31 -9.56 -12.49
N MET A 109 -4.61 -8.56 -11.96
CA MET A 109 -3.15 -8.57 -11.88
C MET A 109 -2.69 -9.59 -10.84
N GLN A 110 -1.79 -10.48 -11.23
CA GLN A 110 -1.17 -11.45 -10.33
C GLN A 110 0.08 -10.83 -9.71
N MET A 111 0.12 -10.76 -8.38
CA MET A 111 1.24 -10.15 -7.66
C MET A 111 2.48 -11.06 -7.59
N HIS A 112 2.34 -12.35 -7.89
CA HIS A 112 3.43 -13.33 -7.75
C HIS A 112 4.69 -12.94 -8.54
N ASP A 113 4.54 -12.60 -9.83
CA ASP A 113 5.68 -12.25 -10.70
C ASP A 113 6.35 -10.93 -10.28
N VAL A 114 5.53 -9.96 -9.85
CA VAL A 114 6.01 -8.65 -9.37
C VAL A 114 6.84 -8.83 -8.09
N VAL A 115 6.30 -9.59 -7.13
CA VAL A 115 6.98 -9.88 -5.87
C VAL A 115 8.24 -10.70 -6.09
N HIS A 116 8.23 -11.67 -7.01
CA HIS A 116 9.42 -12.44 -7.36
C HIS A 116 10.53 -11.54 -7.92
N ALA A 117 10.19 -10.60 -8.81
CA ALA A 117 11.15 -9.63 -9.33
C ALA A 117 11.70 -8.69 -8.25
N TRP A 118 10.87 -8.28 -7.27
CA TRP A 118 11.33 -7.52 -6.12
C TRP A 118 12.27 -8.31 -5.22
N ALA A 119 11.95 -9.57 -4.94
CA ALA A 119 12.80 -10.46 -4.14
C ALA A 119 14.20 -10.59 -4.77
N GLN A 120 14.29 -10.86 -6.08
CA GLN A 120 15.56 -10.94 -6.79
C GLN A 120 16.37 -9.64 -6.70
N LYS A 121 15.71 -8.47 -6.82
CA LYS A 121 16.38 -7.18 -6.68
C LYS A 121 16.89 -6.95 -5.26
N LEU A 122 16.11 -7.30 -4.24
CA LEU A 122 16.48 -7.13 -2.84
C LEU A 122 17.64 -8.05 -2.43
N GLU A 123 17.63 -9.31 -2.89
CA GLU A 123 18.73 -10.26 -2.70
C GLU A 123 20.04 -9.72 -3.28
N ALA A 124 19.99 -9.11 -4.47
CA ALA A 124 21.16 -8.49 -5.10
C ALA A 124 21.69 -7.24 -4.37
N CYS A 125 20.85 -6.60 -3.53
CA CYS A 125 21.20 -5.38 -2.81
C CYS A 125 21.79 -5.65 -1.41
N GLU A 126 21.98 -6.91 -1.01
CA GLU A 126 22.36 -7.31 0.37
C GLU A 126 21.48 -6.65 1.44
N SER A 127 20.19 -6.46 1.14
CA SER A 127 19.24 -5.87 2.07
C SER A 127 18.94 -6.87 3.19
N GLU A 128 19.44 -6.62 4.41
CA GLU A 128 19.11 -7.36 5.64
C GLU A 128 18.08 -6.69 6.60
N PRO A 129 16.97 -6.08 6.15
CA PRO A 129 15.94 -5.61 7.07
C PRO A 129 15.22 -6.78 7.70
N THR A 130 15.08 -6.72 9.02
CA THR A 130 14.24 -7.64 9.77
C THR A 130 12.79 -7.49 9.28
N GLY A 131 12.25 -8.50 8.61
CA GLY A 131 10.85 -8.53 8.17
C GLY A 131 10.58 -8.36 6.66
N ILE A 132 11.61 -8.17 5.83
CA ILE A 132 11.44 -8.02 4.37
C ILE A 132 10.78 -9.26 3.73
N GLU A 133 11.15 -10.48 4.16
CA GLU A 133 10.56 -11.73 3.69
C GLU A 133 9.07 -11.83 4.05
N SER A 134 8.70 -11.40 5.26
CA SER A 134 7.31 -11.37 5.72
C SER A 134 6.49 -10.36 4.90
N TRP A 135 7.10 -9.22 4.56
CA TRP A 135 6.49 -8.22 3.68
C TRP A 135 6.31 -8.75 2.24
N LEU A 136 7.32 -9.40 1.65
CA LEU A 136 7.21 -10.01 0.31
C LEU A 136 6.13 -11.10 0.28
N HIS A 137 6.13 -11.99 1.27
CA HIS A 137 5.09 -13.01 1.41
C HIS A 137 3.70 -12.37 1.52
N HIS A 138 3.56 -11.29 2.30
CA HIS A 138 2.32 -10.54 2.39
C HIS A 138 1.89 -9.96 1.02
N CYS A 139 2.79 -9.27 0.32
CA CYS A 139 2.53 -8.66 -0.98
C CYS A 139 2.05 -9.67 -2.04
N SER A 140 2.52 -10.93 -1.96
CA SER A 140 2.12 -11.98 -2.88
C SER A 140 0.62 -12.34 -2.79
N GLY A 141 0.01 -12.09 -1.63
CA GLY A 141 -1.42 -12.32 -1.37
C GLY A 141 -2.30 -11.08 -1.57
N CYS A 142 -1.72 -9.91 -1.86
CA CYS A 142 -2.46 -8.68 -2.06
C CYS A 142 -3.31 -8.73 -3.33
N THR A 143 -4.59 -8.38 -3.22
CA THR A 143 -5.54 -8.36 -4.35
C THR A 143 -6.12 -6.99 -4.65
N THR A 144 -5.83 -6.00 -3.81
CA THR A 144 -6.46 -4.67 -3.91
C THR A 144 -5.45 -3.56 -3.69
N TYR A 145 -4.58 -3.68 -2.68
CA TYR A 145 -3.52 -2.71 -2.42
C TYR A 145 -2.25 -3.40 -1.95
N VAL A 146 -1.10 -2.83 -2.28
CA VAL A 146 0.21 -3.28 -1.79
C VAL A 146 0.81 -2.19 -0.90
N PRO A 147 1.07 -2.44 0.41
CA PRO A 147 1.76 -1.49 1.29
C PRO A 147 3.25 -1.42 1.03
N ALA A 148 3.88 -0.26 1.26
CA ALA A 148 5.32 -0.21 1.54
C ALA A 148 5.60 -0.64 2.98
N PHE A 149 6.73 -1.30 3.18
CA PHE A 149 7.26 -1.57 4.51
C PHE A 149 7.84 -0.28 5.11
N SER A 150 7.49 0.02 6.36
CA SER A 150 7.76 1.35 6.95
C SER A 150 9.21 1.63 7.30
N ASP A 151 9.94 0.56 7.56
CA ASP A 151 11.28 0.60 8.13
C ASP A 151 12.34 0.26 7.07
N ASP A 152 11.90 0.00 5.83
CA ASP A 152 12.78 -0.33 4.72
C ASP A 152 12.59 0.62 3.54
N VAL A 153 13.68 1.27 3.14
CA VAL A 153 13.67 2.24 2.05
C VAL A 153 13.54 1.54 0.69
N HIS A 154 14.14 0.36 0.53
CA HIS A 154 14.09 -0.40 -0.72
C HIS A 154 12.65 -0.78 -1.07
N ALA A 155 11.85 -1.22 -0.11
CA ALA A 155 10.44 -1.55 -0.28
C ALA A 155 9.63 -0.34 -0.77
N ALA A 156 9.84 0.83 -0.17
CA ALA A 156 9.20 2.06 -0.60
C ALA A 156 9.60 2.45 -2.03
N LEU A 157 10.88 2.35 -2.35
CA LEU A 157 11.45 2.67 -3.67
C LEU A 157 10.98 1.69 -4.76
N LEU A 158 10.97 0.38 -4.49
CA LEU A 158 10.49 -0.64 -5.42
C LEU A 158 9.00 -0.51 -5.70
N LEU A 159 8.20 -0.24 -4.65
CA LEU A 159 6.77 -0.01 -4.79
C LEU A 159 6.49 1.25 -5.62
N ALA A 160 7.21 2.34 -5.36
CA ALA A 160 7.12 3.59 -6.12
C ALA A 160 7.51 3.41 -7.59
N GLN A 161 8.62 2.71 -7.84
CA GLN A 161 9.08 2.36 -9.18
C GLN A 161 8.00 1.60 -9.95
N TRP A 162 7.48 0.53 -9.35
CA TRP A 162 6.45 -0.29 -9.97
C TRP A 162 5.17 0.50 -10.25
N ALA A 163 4.73 1.32 -9.29
CA ALA A 163 3.54 2.15 -9.44
C ALA A 163 3.66 3.09 -10.64
N ARG A 164 4.78 3.81 -10.74
CA ARG A 164 5.01 4.80 -11.79
C ARG A 164 5.24 4.14 -13.15
N GLN A 165 5.96 3.01 -13.21
CA GLN A 165 6.13 2.25 -14.47
C GLN A 165 4.80 1.75 -15.04
N ASN A 166 3.84 1.41 -14.19
CA ASN A 166 2.56 0.82 -14.57
C ASN A 166 1.38 1.83 -14.53
N ASN A 167 1.66 3.13 -14.35
CA ASN A 167 0.64 4.18 -14.20
C ASN A 167 -0.42 3.87 -13.13
N LEU A 168 0.01 3.26 -12.03
CA LEU A 168 -0.87 2.89 -10.92
C LEU A 168 -1.05 4.07 -9.98
N VAL A 169 -2.20 4.09 -9.31
CA VAL A 169 -2.49 5.09 -8.28
C VAL A 169 -1.65 4.79 -7.05
N LEU A 170 -0.69 5.67 -6.78
CA LEU A 170 0.09 5.67 -5.56
C LEU A 170 -0.56 6.63 -4.56
N VAL A 171 -1.02 6.08 -3.45
CA VAL A 171 -1.63 6.83 -2.35
C VAL A 171 -0.60 6.99 -1.25
N ALA A 172 -0.32 8.24 -0.87
CA ALA A 172 0.63 8.58 0.17
C ALA A 172 0.02 9.48 1.25
N GLN A 173 0.58 9.47 2.46
CA GLN A 173 0.15 10.36 3.55
C GLN A 173 0.46 11.83 3.27
N ARG A 174 1.48 12.12 2.46
CA ARG A 174 1.87 13.49 2.11
C ARG A 174 1.50 13.81 0.67
N PRO A 175 1.18 15.08 0.39
CA PRO A 175 0.98 15.55 -0.99
C PRO A 175 2.31 15.57 -1.76
N ASN A 176 2.22 15.80 -3.08
CA ASN A 176 3.36 16.00 -3.98
C ASN A 176 4.26 14.77 -4.16
N VAL A 177 3.65 13.59 -4.32
CA VAL A 177 4.40 12.39 -4.73
C VAL A 177 5.04 12.66 -6.10
N PRO A 178 6.35 12.44 -6.28
CA PRO A 178 7.02 12.64 -7.57
C PRO A 178 6.34 11.85 -8.70
N ASP A 179 6.12 12.48 -9.85
CA ASP A 179 5.38 11.88 -10.98
C ASP A 179 6.19 10.87 -11.79
N SER A 180 7.51 10.99 -11.78
CA SER A 180 8.42 10.06 -12.47
C SER A 180 8.83 8.90 -11.56
N THR A 181 9.46 7.88 -12.14
CA THR A 181 9.98 6.72 -11.39
C THR A 181 11.22 7.10 -10.56
N PRO A 182 11.47 6.45 -9.40
CA PRO A 182 12.71 6.64 -8.62
C PRO A 182 13.99 6.49 -9.43
N GLU A 183 14.04 5.52 -10.34
CA GLU A 183 15.18 5.34 -11.26
C GLU A 183 15.45 6.56 -12.14
N LYS A 184 14.40 7.28 -12.59
CA LYS A 184 14.53 8.44 -13.49
C LYS A 184 14.75 9.75 -12.76
N GLN A 185 14.21 9.89 -11.55
CA GLN A 185 14.31 11.10 -10.74
C GLN A 185 14.69 10.77 -9.28
N PRO A 186 15.87 10.17 -9.05
CA PRO A 186 16.25 9.72 -7.71
C PRO A 186 16.33 10.87 -6.70
N TYR A 187 16.68 12.08 -7.15
CA TYR A 187 16.70 13.28 -6.29
C TYR A 187 15.31 13.66 -5.77
N ALA A 188 14.30 13.69 -6.63
CA ALA A 188 12.93 14.03 -6.23
C ALA A 188 12.38 13.01 -5.23
N TRP A 189 12.68 11.73 -5.43
CA TRP A 189 12.31 10.66 -4.52
C TRP A 189 13.06 10.71 -3.20
N ARG A 190 14.34 11.10 -3.21
CA ARG A 190 15.13 11.35 -2.00
C ARG A 190 14.52 12.46 -1.15
N GLU A 191 14.24 13.63 -1.73
CA GLU A 191 13.63 14.74 -1.00
C GLU A 191 12.26 14.36 -0.43
N TYR A 192 11.48 13.65 -1.22
CA TYR A 192 10.17 13.19 -0.81
C TYR A 192 10.25 12.18 0.36
N LEU A 193 11.10 11.15 0.25
CA LEU A 193 11.27 10.11 1.28
C LEU A 193 11.98 10.59 2.56
N ALA A 194 12.73 11.69 2.51
CA ALA A 194 13.46 12.25 3.66
C ALA A 194 12.57 12.67 4.84
N HIS A 195 11.25 12.77 4.63
CA HIS A 195 10.30 13.00 5.72
C HIS A 195 10.13 11.80 6.65
N TRP A 196 10.55 10.61 6.19
CA TRP A 196 10.33 9.34 6.87
C TRP A 196 11.65 8.64 7.17
N PHE A 197 12.59 8.67 6.22
CA PHE A 197 13.87 7.99 6.33
C PHE A 197 15.02 8.97 6.44
N THR A 198 16.16 8.52 6.97
CA THR A 198 17.35 9.37 6.93
C THR A 198 17.86 9.44 5.49
N VAL A 199 18.43 10.59 5.13
CA VAL A 199 19.01 10.81 3.80
C VAL A 199 20.06 9.76 3.46
N ASN A 200 20.87 9.35 4.44
CA ASN A 200 21.90 8.34 4.23
C ASN A 200 21.32 6.96 3.90
N ASP A 201 20.21 6.57 4.53
CA ASP A 201 19.56 5.29 4.24
C ASP A 201 18.94 5.31 2.84
N ILE A 202 18.40 6.46 2.42
CA ILE A 202 17.84 6.63 1.08
C ILE A 202 18.92 6.59 0.02
N ASP A 203 20.01 7.33 0.20
CA ASP A 203 21.11 7.39 -0.75
C ASP A 203 21.75 5.98 -0.91
N ARG A 204 21.95 5.25 0.20
CA ARG A 204 22.42 3.86 0.16
C ARG A 204 21.45 2.93 -0.58
N ALA A 205 20.15 3.05 -0.32
CA ALA A 205 19.14 2.22 -0.98
C ALA A 205 19.09 2.49 -2.48
N LEU A 206 19.10 3.76 -2.90
CA LEU A 206 19.17 4.17 -4.30
C LEU A 206 20.42 3.60 -4.99
N ASP A 207 21.59 3.74 -4.36
CA ASP A 207 22.85 3.23 -4.91
C ASP A 207 22.82 1.70 -5.06
N SER A 208 22.35 0.97 -4.05
CA SER A 208 22.25 -0.49 -4.10
C SER A 208 21.28 -1.00 -5.18
N LEU A 209 20.22 -0.24 -5.46
CA LEU A 209 19.27 -0.54 -6.54
C LEU A 209 19.80 -0.15 -7.94
N GLY A 210 21.01 0.44 -8.03
CA GLY A 210 21.59 0.94 -9.27
C GLY A 210 20.96 2.26 -9.75
N TRP A 211 20.29 2.99 -8.86
CA TRP A 211 19.59 4.25 -9.15
C TRP A 211 20.35 5.42 -8.53
N SER A 212 21.69 5.39 -8.65
CA SER A 212 22.54 6.34 -7.94
C SER A 212 22.25 7.77 -8.40
N LEU A 213 22.28 8.70 -7.45
CA LEU A 213 22.15 10.14 -7.74
C LEU A 213 23.28 10.60 -8.68
N ARG A 214 24.46 9.99 -8.54
CA ARG A 214 25.63 10.28 -9.37
C ARG A 214 25.35 9.92 -10.82
N ASP A 215 24.84 8.71 -11.07
CA ASP A 215 24.54 8.24 -12.42
C ASP A 215 23.42 9.07 -13.04
N ALA A 216 22.39 9.44 -12.28
CA ALA A 216 21.34 10.33 -12.77
C ALA A 216 21.85 11.73 -13.18
N ILE A 217 22.85 12.26 -12.46
CA ILE A 217 23.51 13.53 -12.83
C ILE A 217 24.38 13.38 -14.08
N THR A 218 25.01 12.22 -14.29
CA THR A 218 25.94 11.98 -15.41
C THR A 218 25.29 11.36 -16.65
N CYS A 219 24.11 10.76 -16.53
CA CYS A 219 23.36 10.12 -17.61
C CYS A 219 22.28 11.04 -18.23
N GLY A 220 22.36 12.34 -17.99
CA GLY A 220 21.66 13.31 -18.84
C GLY A 220 21.98 13.04 -20.32
N PRO A 221 21.05 13.30 -21.26
CA PRO A 221 21.29 13.07 -22.68
C PRO A 221 22.63 13.71 -23.05
N ALA A 222 23.53 12.92 -23.67
CA ALA A 222 24.85 13.41 -24.06
C ALA A 222 24.65 14.75 -24.77
N ALA A 223 25.17 15.83 -24.17
CA ALA A 223 25.08 17.16 -24.74
C ALA A 223 25.58 17.03 -26.18
N THR A 224 24.70 17.25 -27.14
CA THR A 224 25.07 17.13 -28.55
C THR A 224 26.13 18.20 -28.76
N GLU A 225 27.39 17.80 -28.98
CA GLU A 225 28.47 18.76 -29.19
C GLU A 225 28.05 19.67 -30.35
N PRO A 226 27.91 20.98 -30.10
CA PRO A 226 27.49 21.90 -31.15
C PRO A 226 28.57 21.87 -32.24
N THR A 227 28.19 21.43 -33.44
CA THR A 227 29.08 21.31 -34.60
C THR A 227 29.45 22.67 -35.23
N GLY A 228 29.25 23.77 -34.51
CA GLY A 228 29.52 25.13 -34.97
C GLY A 228 29.82 26.10 -33.81
N PRO A 229 30.32 27.31 -34.12
CA PRO A 229 30.66 28.30 -33.10
C PRO A 229 29.40 28.74 -32.33
N VAL A 230 29.39 28.43 -31.04
CA VAL A 230 28.30 28.76 -30.11
C VAL A 230 28.38 30.25 -29.77
N SER A 231 27.30 31.01 -29.99
CA SER A 231 27.23 32.41 -29.58
C SER A 231 27.18 32.55 -28.04
N GLU A 232 27.56 33.72 -27.51
CA GLU A 232 27.62 33.99 -26.06
C GLU A 232 26.29 33.78 -25.29
N GLY A 233 25.16 33.67 -25.99
CA GLY A 233 23.85 33.35 -25.40
C GLY A 233 23.49 31.87 -25.44
N GLU A 234 23.98 31.13 -26.44
CA GLU A 234 23.60 29.73 -26.68
C GLU A 234 24.26 28.76 -25.70
N TRP A 235 25.46 29.05 -25.21
CA TRP A 235 26.12 28.18 -24.23
C TRP A 235 25.37 28.15 -22.89
N ARG A 236 24.69 29.24 -22.51
CA ARG A 236 23.85 29.26 -21.30
C ARG A 236 22.59 28.43 -21.48
N ALA A 237 21.97 28.48 -22.66
CA ALA A 237 20.81 27.64 -22.97
C ALA A 237 21.18 26.15 -23.02
N LEU A 238 22.34 25.81 -23.59
CA LEU A 238 22.89 24.45 -23.61
C LEU A 238 23.28 23.96 -22.21
N ALA A 239 23.89 24.81 -21.38
CA ALA A 239 24.23 24.49 -19.99
C ALA A 239 22.98 24.29 -19.12
N GLN A 240 21.90 25.04 -19.38
CA GLN A 240 20.62 24.86 -18.71
C GLN A 240 19.93 23.57 -19.18
N GLN A 241 19.98 23.22 -20.47
CA GLN A 241 19.45 21.95 -20.98
C GLN A 241 20.21 20.73 -20.46
N ALA A 242 21.51 20.86 -20.19
CA ALA A 242 22.30 19.78 -19.59
C ALA A 242 22.04 19.60 -18.07
N ALA A 243 21.33 20.53 -17.43
CA ALA A 243 21.08 20.53 -15.99
C ALA A 243 19.68 20.01 -15.59
N PHE A 244 18.86 19.52 -16.54
CA PHE A 244 17.50 19.02 -16.29
C PHE A 244 17.15 17.75 -17.09
#